data_AF-A0A925RU61-F1
#
_entry.id   AF-A0A925RU61-F1
#
_cell.length_a   1.000
_cell.length_b   1.000
_cell.length_c   1.000
_cell.angle_alpha   90.00
_cell.angle_beta   90.00
_cell.angle_gamma   90.00
#
_symmetry.space_group_name_H-M   'P 1'
#
loop_
_entity.id
_entity.type
_entity.pdbx_description
1 polymer ?
#
loop_
_entity_poly.entity_id
_entity_poly.type
_entity_poly.pdbx_seq_one_letter_code
_entity_poly.pdbx_strand_id
1 'polypeptide(L)'
;MMRFLVAICLFQSLVATHAQVQPAELPKQTPAAERNLTSLKTIAEPLATALAELENLQNEIKKPATEDAKQEIQNRIDAERERVKELRGNFRDVLGGSEAAEYDGVSAERAGVQEQITELVQPMLSEIRDATSKPRELDALRKSLDVWKERNRKTETVLSRIDDLISISTDKPLISELQSARRLWASRQAGATSQIAVISVQIDERTRDQKSMWESLSGGFSKFFRSRGMNLLFAFLAAIIGFFASRKIYSWIRHISPVHKKDKNNFTSRLSDVLAMGTAVLVALAGIILVFYIRGDWLLLTLVVIFLIGVAWAGKTAIPPYLEQIRMILNLGSVREGERVVYLGLPWRVSALGFFTKFVNPSLQGGILRVPIRDVMAMISRVPDAKEPWFPSETDDWVVLSDGTFGKTLSQTPEQVVVLHLGGSLKTYPTREFLALSPENLSHGFRLTVSFGIDYRHQAESTSTIPKLLKSSLTTTLIQDYGREAIRSIHVEFASASSSSLDYEILADFDGSVAHKYKSLARHIQCICVDTSNENNWIIPFTQITLHQAGPVNHSEP
;
A
#
# COMPACT_ATOMS: atom_id res chain seq x y z
N MET A 1 -5.00 14.16 -8.81
CA MET A 1 -5.26 14.61 -10.20
C MET A 1 -5.16 16.14 -10.30
N MET A 2 -4.02 16.72 -9.89
CA MET A 2 -3.80 18.17 -9.94
C MET A 2 -2.29 18.50 -9.91
N ARG A 3 -1.50 17.65 -10.58
CA ARG A 3 -0.04 17.82 -10.77
C ARG A 3 0.44 17.43 -12.18
N PHE A 4 -0.49 17.28 -13.12
CA PHE A 4 -0.20 16.84 -14.50
C PHE A 4 -0.63 17.86 -15.57
N LEU A 5 -1.11 19.05 -15.16
CA LEU A 5 -1.68 20.08 -16.05
C LEU A 5 -0.85 21.38 -16.11
N VAL A 6 0.28 21.44 -15.39
CA VAL A 6 1.18 22.62 -15.37
C VAL A 6 2.38 22.44 -16.33
N ALA A 7 2.58 21.24 -16.88
CA ALA A 7 3.69 20.95 -17.79
C ALA A 7 3.36 21.14 -19.29
N ILE A 8 2.11 21.48 -19.64
CA ILE A 8 1.68 21.63 -21.05
C ILE A 8 1.48 23.10 -21.45
N CYS A 9 1.49 24.05 -20.51
CA CYS A 9 1.34 25.48 -20.81
C CYS A 9 2.67 26.28 -20.85
N LEU A 10 3.82 25.61 -20.78
CA LEU A 10 5.16 26.25 -20.84
C LEU A 10 5.92 25.96 -22.15
N PHE A 11 5.25 25.45 -23.18
CA PHE A 11 5.85 25.20 -24.51
C PHE A 11 5.17 25.98 -25.65
N GLN A 12 4.35 26.99 -25.34
CA GLN A 12 3.68 27.85 -26.33
C GLN A 12 3.92 29.37 -26.16
N SER A 13 4.95 29.77 -25.42
CA SER A 13 5.29 31.21 -25.27
C SER A 13 6.76 31.52 -25.52
N LEU A 14 7.40 30.84 -26.48
CA LEU A 14 8.74 31.21 -26.96
C LEU A 14 8.86 31.09 -28.49
N VAL A 15 7.90 31.65 -29.21
CA VAL A 15 8.04 31.98 -30.64
C VAL A 15 7.49 33.39 -30.83
N ALA A 16 8.34 34.39 -30.66
CA ALA A 16 8.26 35.71 -31.29
C ALA A 16 9.34 36.63 -30.71
N THR A 17 10.60 36.37 -31.07
CA THR A 17 11.64 37.40 -31.02
C THR A 17 12.36 37.35 -32.36
N HIS A 18 11.78 38.05 -33.33
CA HIS A 18 12.52 38.46 -34.53
C HIS A 18 13.58 39.47 -34.07
N ALA A 19 14.77 38.96 -33.77
CA ALA A 19 15.96 39.78 -33.66
C ALA A 19 16.43 40.08 -35.09
N GLN A 20 16.17 41.31 -35.52
CA GLN A 20 16.70 41.92 -36.72
C GLN A 20 18.22 42.03 -36.57
N VAL A 21 18.95 41.04 -37.08
CA VAL A 21 20.41 41.08 -37.21
C VAL A 21 20.73 41.87 -38.46
N GLN A 22 21.27 43.07 -38.22
CA GLN A 22 21.82 43.97 -39.22
C GLN A 22 23.00 43.26 -39.93
N PRO A 23 23.16 43.40 -41.26
CA PRO A 23 24.15 42.63 -42.01
C PRO A 23 25.56 43.13 -41.66
N ALA A 24 26.40 42.25 -41.14
CA ALA A 24 27.84 42.47 -41.15
C ALA A 24 28.33 42.26 -42.60
N GLU A 25 28.78 43.34 -43.23
CA GLU A 25 29.52 43.30 -44.49
C GLU A 25 30.80 42.47 -44.30
N LEU A 26 30.78 41.24 -44.81
CA LEU A 26 31.97 40.48 -45.19
C LEU A 26 32.16 40.59 -46.72
N PRO A 27 33.41 40.59 -47.19
CA PRO A 27 33.79 41.16 -48.48
C PRO A 27 33.14 40.41 -49.64
N LYS A 28 32.70 41.17 -50.66
CA LYS A 28 32.25 40.68 -51.97
C LYS A 28 33.26 39.68 -52.53
N GLN A 29 32.97 38.40 -52.34
CA GLN A 29 33.61 37.32 -53.09
C GLN A 29 32.90 37.22 -54.44
N THR A 30 33.70 37.20 -55.49
CA THR A 30 33.36 36.90 -56.88
C THR A 30 32.30 35.77 -56.96
N PRO A 31 31.25 35.86 -57.81
CA PRO A 31 30.15 34.90 -57.79
C PRO A 31 30.65 33.47 -57.91
N ALA A 32 30.19 32.55 -57.05
CA ALA A 32 30.51 31.12 -57.14
C ALA A 32 30.23 30.53 -58.54
N ALA A 33 29.29 31.12 -59.28
CA ALA A 33 29.02 30.83 -60.67
C ALA A 33 30.24 31.06 -61.58
N GLU A 34 30.99 32.15 -61.42
CA GLU A 34 32.18 32.44 -62.24
C GLU A 34 33.36 31.51 -61.90
N ARG A 35 33.55 31.15 -60.62
CA ARG A 35 34.55 30.15 -60.20
C ARG A 35 34.25 28.78 -60.80
N ASN A 36 33.01 28.31 -60.74
CA ASN A 36 32.61 27.03 -61.30
C ASN A 36 32.69 27.03 -62.83
N LEU A 37 32.32 28.14 -63.49
CA LEU A 37 32.44 28.27 -64.94
C LEU A 37 33.91 28.23 -65.39
N THR A 38 34.82 28.82 -64.61
CA THR A 38 36.27 28.77 -64.87
C THR A 38 36.81 27.35 -64.70
N SER A 39 36.46 26.65 -63.62
CA SER A 39 36.85 25.25 -63.40
C SER A 39 36.26 24.30 -64.45
N LEU A 40 35.01 24.51 -64.85
CA LEU A 40 34.38 23.72 -65.92
C LEU A 40 35.02 23.99 -67.28
N LYS A 41 35.42 25.23 -67.58
CA LYS A 41 36.20 25.55 -68.78
C LYS A 41 37.55 24.83 -68.80
N THR A 42 38.27 24.81 -67.68
CA THR A 42 39.57 24.11 -67.59
C THR A 42 39.47 22.60 -67.77
N ILE A 43 38.28 22.00 -67.58
CA ILE A 43 38.04 20.56 -67.82
C ILE A 43 37.45 20.35 -69.23
N ALA A 44 36.62 21.27 -69.72
CA ALA A 44 35.97 21.17 -71.02
C ALA A 44 36.95 21.23 -72.20
N GLU A 45 38.03 22.01 -72.10
CA GLU A 45 39.06 22.07 -73.14
C GLU A 45 39.82 20.72 -73.29
N PRO A 46 40.42 20.14 -72.23
CA PRO A 46 41.01 18.80 -72.28
C PRO A 46 40.04 17.71 -72.73
N LEU A 47 38.76 17.83 -72.34
CA LEU A 47 37.73 16.87 -72.72
C LEU A 47 37.40 16.99 -74.23
N ALA A 48 37.30 18.20 -74.77
CA ALA A 48 37.08 18.42 -76.19
C ALA A 48 38.26 17.91 -77.03
N THR A 49 39.50 18.12 -76.56
CA THR A 49 40.68 17.57 -77.23
C THR A 49 40.73 16.04 -77.16
N ALA A 50 40.41 15.45 -76.00
CA ALA A 50 40.37 14.00 -75.84
C ALA A 50 39.27 13.35 -76.71
N LEU A 51 38.11 14.00 -76.84
CA LEU A 51 37.04 13.55 -77.75
C LEU A 51 37.45 13.63 -79.22
N ALA A 52 38.13 14.70 -79.63
CA ALA A 52 38.63 14.84 -81.00
C ALA A 52 39.75 13.83 -81.32
N GLU A 53 40.64 13.58 -80.36
CA GLU A 53 41.70 12.57 -80.48
C GLU A 53 41.11 11.15 -80.55
N LEU A 54 40.10 10.86 -79.73
CA LEU A 54 39.36 9.60 -79.76
C LEU A 54 38.63 9.40 -81.10
N GLU A 55 38.01 10.45 -81.65
CA GLU A 55 37.38 10.38 -82.98
C GLU A 55 38.42 10.17 -84.10
N ASN A 56 39.58 10.84 -84.02
CA ASN A 56 40.69 10.63 -84.94
C ASN A 56 41.22 9.19 -84.88
N LEU A 57 41.45 8.65 -83.68
CA LEU A 57 41.88 7.27 -83.47
C LEU A 57 40.83 6.26 -83.97
N GLN A 58 39.54 6.53 -83.76
CA GLN A 58 38.44 5.72 -84.30
C GLN A 58 38.34 5.78 -85.83
N ASN A 59 38.81 6.85 -86.46
CA ASN A 59 38.87 6.95 -87.92
C ASN A 59 40.17 6.36 -88.48
N GLU A 60 41.27 6.38 -87.71
CA GLU A 60 42.55 5.79 -88.05
C GLU A 60 42.51 4.26 -88.03
N ILE A 61 41.84 3.66 -87.02
CA ILE A 61 41.64 2.21 -86.95
C ILE A 61 40.81 1.64 -88.12
N LYS A 62 40.03 2.48 -88.81
CA LYS A 62 39.24 2.09 -89.99
C LYS A 62 40.07 2.02 -91.29
N LYS A 63 41.32 2.51 -91.30
CA LYS A 63 42.22 2.46 -92.47
C LYS A 63 42.90 1.09 -92.58
N PRO A 64 43.25 0.61 -93.80
CA PRO A 64 43.94 -0.67 -93.95
C PRO A 64 45.36 -0.61 -93.38
N ALA A 65 45.63 -1.41 -92.34
CA ALA A 65 46.91 -1.52 -91.64
C ALA A 65 47.14 -2.97 -91.16
N THR A 66 48.39 -3.29 -90.80
CA THR A 66 48.82 -4.57 -90.22
C THR A 66 48.13 -4.83 -88.87
N GLU A 67 47.90 -6.10 -88.51
CA GLU A 67 47.16 -6.46 -87.27
C GLU A 67 47.81 -5.93 -85.99
N ASP A 68 49.15 -5.92 -85.90
CA ASP A 68 49.87 -5.32 -84.76
C ASP A 68 49.60 -3.82 -84.63
N ALA A 69 49.49 -3.09 -85.76
CA ALA A 69 49.19 -1.66 -85.76
C ALA A 69 47.73 -1.38 -85.35
N LYS A 70 46.78 -2.26 -85.68
CA LYS A 70 45.38 -2.14 -85.21
C LYS A 70 45.27 -2.38 -83.71
N GLN A 71 46.01 -3.34 -83.17
CA GLN A 71 46.00 -3.64 -81.73
C GLN A 71 46.56 -2.47 -80.90
N GLU A 72 47.63 -1.83 -81.38
CA GLU A 72 48.20 -0.64 -80.74
C GLU A 72 47.23 0.56 -80.78
N ILE A 73 46.56 0.79 -81.91
CA ILE A 73 45.51 1.82 -82.02
C ILE A 73 44.32 1.50 -81.10
N GLN A 74 43.91 0.23 -80.97
CA GLN A 74 42.82 -0.17 -80.08
C GLN A 74 43.16 0.06 -78.59
N ASN A 75 44.38 -0.26 -78.17
CA ASN A 75 44.83 0.04 -76.81
C ASN A 75 44.84 1.54 -76.52
N ARG A 76 45.24 2.37 -77.51
CA ARG A 76 45.14 3.83 -77.42
C ARG A 76 43.69 4.32 -77.35
N ILE A 77 42.77 3.72 -78.10
CA ILE A 77 41.33 4.02 -78.02
C ILE A 77 40.77 3.71 -76.63
N ASP A 78 41.11 2.57 -76.04
CA ASP A 78 40.59 2.17 -74.73
C ASP A 78 41.18 3.02 -73.59
N ALA A 79 42.47 3.37 -73.67
CA ALA A 79 43.09 4.33 -72.76
C ALA A 79 42.42 5.72 -72.86
N GLU A 80 42.16 6.21 -74.08
CA GLU A 80 41.55 7.52 -74.27
C GLU A 80 40.05 7.51 -73.91
N ARG A 81 39.35 6.38 -74.06
CA ARG A 81 37.98 6.19 -73.53
C ARG A 81 37.92 6.29 -72.02
N GLU A 82 38.85 5.65 -71.31
CA GLU A 82 38.90 5.73 -69.86
C GLU A 82 39.25 7.16 -69.41
N ARG A 83 40.16 7.85 -70.13
CA ARG A 83 40.46 9.27 -69.90
C ARG A 83 39.26 10.18 -70.13
N VAL A 84 38.50 9.99 -71.21
CA VAL A 84 37.24 10.73 -71.47
C VAL A 84 36.21 10.45 -70.36
N LYS A 85 36.10 9.21 -69.88
CA LYS A 85 35.20 8.82 -68.80
C LYS A 85 35.58 9.47 -67.47
N GLU A 86 36.86 9.52 -67.14
CA GLU A 86 37.39 10.21 -65.96
C GLU A 86 37.16 11.73 -66.05
N LEU A 87 37.50 12.35 -67.19
CA LEU A 87 37.26 13.78 -67.42
C LEU A 87 35.76 14.13 -67.37
N ARG A 88 34.88 13.28 -67.89
CA ARG A 88 33.42 13.42 -67.73
C ARG A 88 32.95 13.19 -66.29
N GLY A 89 33.60 12.32 -65.53
CA GLY A 89 33.39 12.15 -64.10
C GLY A 89 33.69 13.45 -63.35
N ASN A 90 34.91 13.94 -63.50
CA ASN A 90 35.37 15.18 -62.88
C ASN A 90 34.52 16.39 -63.32
N PHE A 91 34.14 16.47 -64.60
CA PHE A 91 33.23 17.50 -65.10
C PHE A 91 31.87 17.44 -64.41
N ARG A 92 31.31 16.24 -64.22
CA ARG A 92 30.02 16.03 -63.54
C ARG A 92 30.09 16.30 -62.04
N ASP A 93 31.18 15.97 -61.38
CA ASP A 93 31.35 16.20 -59.95
C ASP A 93 31.46 17.71 -59.66
N VAL A 94 32.17 18.45 -60.51
CA VAL A 94 32.24 19.91 -60.45
C VAL A 94 30.88 20.56 -60.81
N LEU A 95 30.16 19.99 -61.77
CA LEU A 95 28.84 20.48 -62.21
C LEU A 95 27.73 20.22 -61.17
N GLY A 96 27.76 19.05 -60.54
CA GLY A 96 26.74 18.57 -59.61
C GLY A 96 27.01 18.91 -58.15
N GLY A 97 28.25 19.23 -57.78
CA GLY A 97 28.62 19.60 -56.41
C GLY A 97 28.33 18.50 -55.38
N SER A 98 28.02 18.90 -54.15
CA SER A 98 27.61 18.01 -53.05
C SER A 98 26.40 17.12 -53.40
N GLU A 99 25.54 17.57 -54.30
CA GLU A 99 24.28 16.91 -54.65
C GLU A 99 24.49 15.69 -55.58
N ALA A 100 25.57 15.66 -56.37
CA ALA A 100 25.91 14.50 -57.20
C ALA A 100 26.52 13.35 -56.39
N ALA A 101 27.39 13.67 -55.42
CA ALA A 101 28.00 12.67 -54.53
C ALA A 101 26.96 11.99 -53.62
N GLU A 102 25.93 12.71 -53.20
CA GLU A 102 24.85 12.18 -52.36
C GLU A 102 23.75 11.45 -53.15
N TYR A 103 23.72 11.54 -54.47
CA TYR A 103 22.70 10.87 -55.30
C TYR A 103 22.89 9.34 -55.32
N ASP A 104 24.16 8.89 -55.34
CA ASP A 104 24.55 7.47 -55.39
C ASP A 104 24.82 6.87 -53.99
N GLY A 105 24.70 7.66 -52.92
CA GLY A 105 24.96 7.25 -51.54
C GLY A 105 23.87 6.35 -50.94
N VAL A 106 23.92 5.05 -51.23
CA VAL A 106 23.27 4.00 -50.42
C VAL A 106 24.21 2.81 -50.25
N SER A 107 24.76 2.65 -49.04
CA SER A 107 25.16 1.37 -48.42
C SER A 107 25.67 1.68 -47.01
N ALA A 108 25.48 0.91 -45.95
CA ALA A 108 24.71 -0.29 -45.66
C ALA A 108 24.95 -0.51 -44.16
N GLU A 109 23.97 -0.23 -43.29
CA GLU A 109 24.07 -0.61 -41.89
C GLU A 109 23.42 -1.99 -41.72
N ARG A 110 24.26 -3.01 -41.54
CA ARG A 110 23.85 -4.35 -41.15
C ARG A 110 23.44 -4.33 -39.68
N ALA A 111 22.14 -4.47 -39.43
CA ALA A 111 21.59 -4.82 -38.12
C ALA A 111 21.94 -6.28 -37.81
N GLY A 112 22.79 -6.51 -36.80
CA GLY A 112 23.25 -7.84 -36.42
C GLY A 112 23.23 -8.06 -34.92
N VAL A 113 22.03 -8.04 -34.29
CA VAL A 113 21.83 -8.54 -32.91
C VAL A 113 20.42 -9.18 -32.72
N GLN A 114 19.58 -9.25 -33.76
CA GLN A 114 18.15 -9.60 -33.63
C GLN A 114 17.83 -11.09 -33.90
N GLU A 115 18.79 -12.00 -33.78
CA GLU A 115 18.64 -13.37 -34.28
C GLU A 115 18.59 -14.45 -33.19
N GLN A 116 18.86 -14.11 -31.93
CA GLN A 116 18.90 -15.11 -30.83
C GLN A 116 17.68 -15.10 -29.89
N ILE A 117 16.78 -14.12 -29.99
CA ILE A 117 15.52 -14.08 -29.20
C ILE A 117 14.35 -14.66 -30.00
N THR A 118 14.51 -14.83 -31.31
CA THR A 118 13.43 -15.11 -32.26
C THR A 118 13.00 -16.59 -32.25
N GLU A 119 13.82 -17.49 -31.71
CA GLU A 119 13.57 -18.94 -31.69
C GLU A 119 12.61 -19.38 -30.57
N LEU A 120 12.57 -18.66 -29.44
CA LEU A 120 11.61 -18.93 -28.34
C LEU A 120 10.23 -18.29 -28.54
N VAL A 121 10.14 -17.26 -29.38
CA VAL A 121 8.91 -16.47 -29.58
C VAL A 121 8.28 -16.72 -30.95
N GLN A 122 8.89 -17.58 -31.78
CA GLN A 122 8.48 -17.82 -33.17
C GLN A 122 6.96 -18.10 -33.36
N PRO A 123 6.27 -18.85 -32.46
CA PRO A 123 4.83 -19.09 -32.60
C PRO A 123 3.96 -17.89 -32.21
N MET A 124 4.42 -16.99 -31.33
CA MET A 124 3.71 -15.74 -30.99
C MET A 124 3.98 -14.63 -32.00
N LEU A 125 5.18 -14.63 -32.58
CA LEU A 125 5.58 -13.65 -33.57
C LEU A 125 4.88 -13.85 -34.91
N SER A 126 4.52 -15.07 -35.30
CA SER A 126 3.81 -15.33 -36.57
C SER A 126 2.39 -14.73 -36.57
N GLU A 127 1.62 -14.89 -35.50
CA GLU A 127 0.26 -14.33 -35.39
C GLU A 127 0.27 -12.79 -35.26
N ILE A 128 1.25 -12.20 -34.55
CA ILE A 128 1.39 -10.73 -34.46
C ILE A 128 1.95 -10.13 -35.76
N ARG A 129 2.85 -10.85 -36.45
CA ARG A 129 3.42 -10.45 -37.75
C ARG A 129 2.36 -10.37 -38.84
N ASP A 130 1.38 -11.28 -38.86
CA ASP A 130 0.27 -11.21 -39.81
C ASP A 130 -0.61 -9.98 -39.56
N ALA A 131 -0.91 -9.66 -38.30
CA ALA A 131 -1.71 -8.48 -37.93
C ALA A 131 -0.99 -7.13 -38.17
N THR A 132 0.35 -7.12 -38.16
CA THR A 132 1.18 -5.90 -38.31
C THR A 132 1.90 -5.79 -39.66
N SER A 133 1.79 -6.79 -40.52
CA SER A 133 2.40 -6.85 -41.86
C SER A 133 1.96 -5.68 -42.74
N LYS A 134 0.66 -5.44 -42.86
CA LYS A 134 0.09 -4.42 -43.75
C LYS A 134 0.52 -2.98 -43.37
N PRO A 135 0.43 -2.52 -42.10
CA PRO A 135 0.93 -1.20 -41.73
C PRO A 135 2.44 -1.03 -41.96
N ARG A 136 3.23 -2.08 -41.77
CA ARG A 136 4.69 -2.05 -41.90
C ARG A 136 5.14 -2.01 -43.37
N GLU A 137 4.47 -2.74 -44.25
CA GLU A 137 4.66 -2.63 -45.71
C GLU A 137 4.34 -1.23 -46.22
N LEU A 138 3.28 -0.60 -45.70
CA LEU A 138 2.87 0.75 -46.06
C LEU A 138 3.88 1.80 -45.58
N ASP A 139 4.46 1.62 -44.39
CA ASP A 139 5.56 2.46 -43.89
C ASP A 139 6.83 2.32 -44.73
N ALA A 140 7.15 1.10 -45.18
CA ALA A 140 8.28 0.86 -46.08
C ALA A 140 8.09 1.54 -47.45
N LEU A 141 6.87 1.50 -48.02
CA LEU A 141 6.53 2.21 -49.25
C LEU A 141 6.58 3.74 -49.09
N ARG A 142 6.19 4.29 -47.93
CA ARG A 142 6.32 5.73 -47.65
C ARG A 142 7.78 6.16 -47.58
N LYS A 143 8.62 5.39 -46.89
CA LYS A 143 10.07 5.67 -46.83
C LYS A 143 10.72 5.61 -48.21
N SER A 144 10.34 4.66 -49.07
CA SER A 144 10.87 4.60 -50.43
C SER A 144 10.37 5.78 -51.28
N LEU A 145 9.11 6.21 -51.13
CA LEU A 145 8.59 7.41 -51.78
C LEU A 145 9.39 8.66 -51.42
N ASP A 146 9.73 8.83 -50.14
CA ASP A 146 10.50 9.99 -49.67
C ASP A 146 11.92 10.01 -50.26
N VAL A 147 12.59 8.86 -50.35
CA VAL A 147 13.90 8.74 -51.01
C VAL A 147 13.83 9.15 -52.49
N TRP A 148 12.82 8.69 -53.22
CA TRP A 148 12.69 9.03 -54.64
C TRP A 148 12.28 10.49 -54.88
N LYS A 149 11.45 11.07 -54.00
CA LYS A 149 11.15 12.52 -54.01
C LYS A 149 12.41 13.36 -53.79
N GLU A 150 13.24 12.97 -52.84
CA GLU A 150 14.48 13.68 -52.56
C GLU A 150 15.47 13.58 -53.73
N ARG A 151 15.59 12.40 -54.36
CA ARG A 151 16.38 12.24 -55.61
C ARG A 151 15.86 13.12 -56.75
N ASN A 152 14.54 13.25 -56.89
CA ASN A 152 13.95 14.11 -57.90
C ASN A 152 14.27 15.60 -57.64
N ARG A 153 14.15 16.05 -56.38
CA ARG A 153 14.50 17.42 -55.96
C ARG A 153 15.97 17.75 -56.23
N LYS A 154 16.89 16.82 -55.90
CA LYS A 154 18.32 16.99 -56.19
C LYS A 154 18.58 17.07 -57.70
N THR A 155 17.91 16.22 -58.49
CA THR A 155 18.04 16.22 -59.95
C THR A 155 17.54 17.53 -60.58
N GLU A 156 16.42 18.07 -60.09
CA GLU A 156 15.86 19.35 -60.52
C GLU A 156 16.82 20.52 -60.24
N THR A 157 17.48 20.49 -59.07
CA THR A 157 18.50 21.50 -58.69
C THR A 157 19.74 21.44 -59.60
N VAL A 158 20.17 20.24 -60.01
CA VAL A 158 21.30 20.10 -60.94
C VAL A 158 20.90 20.53 -62.35
N LEU A 159 19.69 20.20 -62.81
CA LEU A 159 19.18 20.62 -64.11
C LEU A 159 19.04 22.14 -64.23
N SER A 160 18.55 22.83 -63.19
CA SER A 160 18.46 24.29 -63.20
C SER A 160 19.85 24.94 -63.27
N ARG A 161 20.83 24.44 -62.51
CA ARG A 161 22.23 24.90 -62.60
C ARG A 161 22.82 24.70 -64.00
N ILE A 162 22.54 23.56 -64.64
CA ILE A 162 22.98 23.29 -66.01
C ILE A 162 22.35 24.28 -67.00
N ASP A 163 21.05 24.55 -66.87
CA ASP A 163 20.33 25.48 -67.74
C ASP A 163 20.83 26.92 -67.56
N ASP A 164 21.12 27.34 -66.33
CA ASP A 164 21.73 28.64 -66.02
C ASP A 164 23.13 28.76 -66.66
N LEU A 165 23.98 27.73 -66.52
CA LEU A 165 25.33 27.71 -67.09
C LEU A 165 25.34 27.69 -68.63
N ILE A 166 24.37 27.03 -69.26
CA ILE A 166 24.19 27.07 -70.72
C ILE A 166 23.82 28.49 -71.17
N SER A 167 23.01 29.22 -70.41
CA SER A 167 22.57 30.57 -70.77
C SER A 167 23.67 31.65 -70.63
N ILE A 168 24.66 31.42 -69.76
CA ILE A 168 25.74 32.39 -69.45
C ILE A 168 27.02 32.09 -70.26
N SER A 169 27.22 30.85 -70.73
CA SER A 169 28.43 30.46 -71.45
C SER A 169 28.42 30.90 -72.92
N THR A 170 29.56 31.39 -73.41
CA THR A 170 29.80 31.72 -74.83
C THR A 170 30.68 30.67 -75.55
N ASP A 171 31.19 29.68 -74.80
CA ASP A 171 32.20 28.73 -75.27
C ASP A 171 31.57 27.44 -75.84
N LYS A 172 31.80 27.16 -77.13
CA LYS A 172 31.16 26.07 -77.89
C LYS A 172 31.44 24.66 -77.33
N PRO A 173 32.69 24.24 -77.05
CA PRO A 173 32.99 22.94 -76.44
C PRO A 173 32.30 22.75 -75.08
N LEU A 174 32.29 23.78 -74.24
CA LEU A 174 31.62 23.73 -72.93
C LEU A 174 30.10 23.57 -73.06
N ILE A 175 29.47 24.30 -73.98
CA ILE A 175 28.01 24.18 -74.23
C ILE A 175 27.65 22.76 -74.69
N SER A 176 28.45 22.13 -75.55
CA SER A 176 28.22 20.77 -76.03
C SER A 176 28.22 19.75 -74.88
N GLU A 177 29.16 19.86 -73.94
CA GLU A 177 29.23 18.95 -72.80
C GLU A 177 28.17 19.27 -71.72
N LEU A 178 27.82 20.54 -71.51
CA LEU A 178 26.68 20.90 -70.67
C LEU A 178 25.36 20.31 -71.22
N GLN A 179 25.18 20.29 -72.55
CA GLN A 179 24.02 19.66 -73.17
C GLN A 179 24.02 18.12 -73.03
N SER A 180 25.17 17.46 -73.08
CA SER A 180 25.27 16.01 -72.85
C SER A 180 24.93 15.67 -71.39
N ALA A 181 25.45 16.46 -70.44
CA ALA A 181 25.10 16.36 -69.02
C ALA A 181 23.61 16.61 -68.78
N ARG A 182 23.02 17.62 -69.42
CA ARG A 182 21.58 17.92 -69.34
C ARG A 182 20.73 16.72 -69.75
N ARG A 183 21.06 16.04 -70.85
CA ARG A 183 20.32 14.86 -71.32
C ARG A 183 20.37 13.71 -70.31
N LEU A 184 21.53 13.48 -69.70
CA LEU A 184 21.70 12.45 -68.67
C LEU A 184 20.85 12.75 -67.42
N TRP A 185 20.93 13.97 -66.90
CA TRP A 185 20.16 14.36 -65.71
C TRP A 185 18.66 14.45 -65.98
N ALA A 186 18.23 14.84 -67.19
CA ALA A 186 16.83 14.79 -67.61
C ALA A 186 16.29 13.35 -67.65
N SER A 187 17.10 12.39 -68.14
CA SER A 187 16.74 10.97 -68.09
C SER A 187 16.60 10.46 -66.65
N ARG A 188 17.50 10.88 -65.74
CA ARG A 188 17.42 10.56 -64.30
C ARG A 188 16.16 11.15 -63.66
N GLN A 189 15.79 12.38 -64.00
CA GLN A 189 14.57 13.04 -63.51
C GLN A 189 13.31 12.28 -63.94
N ALA A 190 13.24 11.88 -65.21
CA ALA A 190 12.13 11.09 -65.73
C ALA A 190 12.03 9.73 -65.02
N GLY A 191 13.17 9.08 -64.75
CA GLY A 191 13.23 7.84 -63.97
C GLY A 191 12.72 8.01 -62.52
N ALA A 192 13.17 9.05 -61.83
CA ALA A 192 12.72 9.36 -60.47
C ALA A 192 11.22 9.67 -60.42
N THR A 193 10.72 10.47 -61.37
CA THR A 193 9.29 10.82 -61.49
C THR A 193 8.43 9.58 -61.74
N SER A 194 8.89 8.66 -62.59
CA SER A 194 8.20 7.39 -62.84
C SER A 194 8.12 6.52 -61.58
N GLN A 195 9.19 6.44 -60.79
CA GLN A 195 9.19 5.66 -59.54
C GLN A 195 8.29 6.26 -58.47
N ILE A 196 8.28 7.60 -58.35
CA ILE A 196 7.35 8.31 -57.47
C ILE A 196 5.90 7.96 -57.82
N ALA A 197 5.54 7.98 -59.11
CA ALA A 197 4.20 7.66 -59.57
C ALA A 197 3.79 6.21 -59.25
N VAL A 198 4.69 5.25 -59.50
CA VAL A 198 4.43 3.82 -59.21
C VAL A 198 4.22 3.61 -57.71
N ILE A 199 5.11 4.15 -56.86
CA ILE A 199 5.02 3.98 -55.41
C ILE A 199 3.78 4.67 -54.85
N SER A 200 3.40 5.85 -55.36
CA SER A 200 2.17 6.54 -54.94
C SER A 200 0.91 5.72 -55.25
N VAL A 201 0.86 5.08 -56.42
CA VAL A 201 -0.28 4.21 -56.78
C VAL A 201 -0.34 2.99 -55.86
N GLN A 202 0.80 2.38 -55.53
CA GLN A 202 0.85 1.25 -54.58
C GLN A 202 0.40 1.67 -53.18
N ILE A 203 0.78 2.87 -52.71
CA ILE A 203 0.32 3.40 -51.42
C ILE A 203 -1.19 3.61 -51.44
N ASP A 204 -1.74 4.19 -52.52
CA ASP A 204 -3.18 4.45 -52.66
C ASP A 204 -4.00 3.15 -52.67
N GLU A 205 -3.54 2.13 -53.41
CA GLU A 205 -4.18 0.82 -53.46
C GLU A 205 -4.17 0.14 -52.07
N ARG A 206 -3.03 0.14 -51.38
CA ARG A 206 -2.91 -0.45 -50.03
C ARG A 206 -3.63 0.34 -48.95
N THR A 207 -3.87 1.63 -49.16
CA THR A 207 -4.66 2.48 -48.26
C THR A 207 -6.16 2.24 -48.46
N ARG A 208 -6.63 2.04 -49.70
CA ARG A 208 -8.03 1.67 -49.98
C ARG A 208 -8.42 0.30 -49.44
N ASP A 209 -7.47 -0.62 -49.33
CA ASP A 209 -7.69 -1.97 -48.79
C ASP A 209 -7.64 -2.05 -47.24
N GLN A 210 -7.53 -0.91 -46.55
CA GLN A 210 -7.67 -0.82 -45.09
C GLN A 210 -9.15 -0.91 -44.69
N LYS A 211 -9.62 -2.13 -44.38
CA LYS A 211 -10.86 -2.31 -43.62
C LYS A 211 -10.75 -1.64 -42.25
N SER A 212 -11.85 -1.07 -41.76
CA SER A 212 -11.91 -0.38 -40.47
C SER A 212 -11.30 -1.24 -39.35
N MET A 213 -10.49 -0.63 -38.49
CA MET A 213 -9.85 -1.35 -37.36
C MET A 213 -10.86 -2.11 -36.49
N TRP A 214 -12.11 -1.61 -36.42
CA TRP A 214 -13.19 -2.27 -35.69
C TRP A 214 -13.72 -3.53 -36.42
N GLU A 215 -13.73 -3.57 -37.75
CA GLU A 215 -14.10 -4.80 -38.48
C GLU A 215 -13.01 -5.87 -38.36
N SER A 216 -11.74 -5.46 -38.28
CA SER A 216 -10.61 -6.38 -38.09
C SER A 216 -10.57 -6.95 -36.65
N LEU A 217 -10.87 -6.12 -35.66
CA LEU A 217 -10.99 -6.55 -34.26
C LEU A 217 -12.22 -7.46 -34.04
N SER A 218 -13.39 -7.11 -34.58
CA SER A 218 -14.59 -7.95 -34.43
C SER A 218 -14.46 -9.29 -35.17
N GLY A 219 -13.82 -9.29 -36.35
CA GLY A 219 -13.50 -10.51 -37.10
C GLY A 219 -12.51 -11.40 -36.37
N GLY A 220 -11.48 -10.81 -35.72
CA GLY A 220 -10.53 -11.52 -34.87
C GLY A 220 -11.18 -12.15 -33.64
N PHE A 221 -12.05 -11.40 -32.95
CA PHE A 221 -12.82 -11.90 -31.81
C PHE A 221 -13.79 -13.03 -32.19
N SER A 222 -14.48 -12.90 -33.33
CA SER A 222 -15.39 -13.95 -33.82
C SER A 222 -14.63 -15.24 -34.18
N LYS A 223 -13.48 -15.13 -34.87
CA LYS A 223 -12.61 -16.27 -35.17
C LYS A 223 -12.04 -16.90 -33.90
N PHE A 224 -11.62 -16.09 -32.93
CA PHE A 224 -11.15 -16.57 -31.64
C PHE A 224 -12.24 -17.33 -30.87
N PHE A 225 -13.46 -16.80 -30.81
CA PHE A 225 -14.56 -17.47 -30.12
C PHE A 225 -14.99 -18.76 -30.83
N ARG A 226 -14.94 -18.78 -32.17
CA ARG A 226 -15.28 -19.97 -32.97
C ARG A 226 -14.21 -21.06 -32.90
N SER A 227 -12.92 -20.70 -32.78
CA SER A 227 -11.80 -21.65 -32.74
C SER A 227 -11.43 -22.08 -31.32
N ARG A 228 -11.44 -21.15 -30.35
CA ARG A 228 -10.96 -21.35 -28.97
C ARG A 228 -12.06 -21.17 -27.90
N GLY A 229 -13.24 -20.68 -28.26
CA GLY A 229 -14.37 -20.53 -27.32
C GLY A 229 -14.86 -21.85 -26.74
N MET A 230 -14.71 -22.97 -27.46
CA MET A 230 -15.01 -24.29 -26.92
C MET A 230 -14.03 -24.69 -25.79
N ASN A 231 -12.75 -24.34 -25.91
CA ASN A 231 -11.76 -24.57 -24.87
C ASN A 231 -12.07 -23.73 -23.62
N LEU A 232 -12.49 -22.46 -23.81
CA LEU A 232 -12.98 -21.61 -22.71
C LEU A 232 -14.19 -22.24 -22.00
N LEU A 233 -15.15 -22.78 -22.76
CA LEU A 233 -16.33 -23.43 -22.20
C LEU A 233 -15.97 -24.69 -21.41
N PHE A 234 -15.06 -25.53 -21.90
CA PHE A 234 -14.58 -26.70 -21.16
C PHE A 234 -13.82 -26.30 -19.89
N ALA A 235 -13.00 -25.24 -19.95
CA ALA A 235 -12.26 -24.77 -18.77
C ALA A 235 -13.22 -24.22 -17.70
N PHE A 236 -14.25 -23.47 -18.12
CA PHE A 236 -15.30 -22.98 -17.22
C PHE A 236 -16.09 -24.13 -16.59
N LEU A 237 -16.48 -25.14 -17.38
CA LEU A 237 -17.19 -26.31 -16.88
C LEU A 237 -16.32 -27.12 -15.90
N ALA A 238 -15.04 -27.32 -16.21
CA ALA A 238 -14.09 -27.98 -15.32
C ALA A 238 -13.89 -27.22 -14.01
N ALA A 239 -13.85 -25.88 -14.06
CA ALA A 239 -13.77 -25.03 -12.86
C ALA A 239 -15.01 -25.21 -11.96
N ILE A 240 -16.22 -25.18 -12.54
CA ILE A 240 -17.48 -25.39 -11.82
C ILE A 240 -17.49 -26.80 -11.21
N ILE A 241 -17.21 -27.83 -12.00
CA ILE A 241 -17.21 -29.22 -11.53
C ILE A 241 -16.20 -29.40 -10.40
N GLY A 242 -14.96 -28.91 -10.57
CA GLY A 242 -13.91 -28.98 -9.56
C GLY A 242 -14.30 -28.27 -8.26
N PHE A 243 -14.88 -27.07 -8.36
CA PHE A 243 -15.34 -26.30 -7.21
C PHE A 243 -16.46 -27.02 -6.43
N PHE A 244 -17.52 -27.45 -7.12
CA PHE A 244 -18.64 -28.14 -6.48
C PHE A 244 -18.26 -29.53 -5.97
N ALA A 245 -17.40 -30.26 -6.68
CA ALA A 245 -16.87 -31.54 -6.23
C ALA A 245 -16.06 -31.37 -4.95
N SER A 246 -15.12 -30.41 -4.90
CA SER A 246 -14.34 -30.08 -3.71
C SER A 246 -15.25 -29.73 -2.53
N ARG A 247 -16.27 -28.89 -2.76
CA ARG A 247 -17.23 -28.50 -1.73
C ARG A 247 -18.08 -29.68 -1.24
N LYS A 248 -18.50 -30.59 -2.13
CA LYS A 248 -19.26 -31.79 -1.79
C LYS A 248 -18.42 -32.77 -0.97
N ILE A 249 -17.15 -32.96 -1.35
CA ILE A 249 -16.17 -33.75 -0.58
C ILE A 249 -16.00 -33.15 0.82
N TYR A 250 -15.77 -31.84 0.92
CA TYR A 250 -15.65 -31.17 2.20
C TYR A 250 -16.92 -31.29 3.05
N SER A 251 -18.09 -31.14 2.45
CA SER A 251 -19.37 -31.34 3.14
C SER A 251 -19.52 -32.76 3.67
N TRP A 252 -19.08 -33.76 2.91
CA TRP A 252 -19.09 -35.16 3.34
C TRP A 252 -18.11 -35.41 4.50
N ILE A 253 -16.90 -34.87 4.43
CA ILE A 253 -15.90 -34.91 5.52
C ILE A 253 -16.45 -34.27 6.80
N ARG A 254 -17.13 -33.11 6.69
CA ARG A 254 -17.77 -32.44 7.84
C ARG A 254 -18.85 -33.30 8.50
N HIS A 255 -19.59 -34.11 7.74
CA HIS A 255 -20.60 -35.01 8.31
C HIS A 255 -20.00 -36.19 9.08
N ILE A 256 -18.77 -36.60 8.74
CA ILE A 256 -18.09 -37.76 9.34
C ILE A 256 -17.21 -37.35 10.53
N SER A 257 -16.63 -36.14 10.51
CA SER A 257 -15.67 -35.69 11.53
C SER A 257 -16.32 -35.37 12.90
N PRO A 258 -15.77 -35.89 14.02
CA PRO A 258 -16.26 -35.60 15.37
C PRO A 258 -15.95 -34.16 15.84
N VAL A 259 -15.01 -33.46 15.20
CA VAL A 259 -14.61 -32.07 15.53
C VAL A 259 -15.75 -31.08 15.28
N HIS A 260 -16.63 -31.36 14.31
CA HIS A 260 -17.77 -30.49 13.96
C HIS A 260 -19.08 -30.88 14.68
N LYS A 261 -19.13 -31.98 15.42
CA LYS A 261 -20.33 -32.43 16.16
C LYS A 261 -20.50 -31.77 17.53
N LYS A 262 -19.41 -31.34 18.19
CA LYS A 262 -19.45 -30.85 19.57
C LYS A 262 -19.80 -29.37 19.72
N ASP A 263 -19.58 -28.54 18.71
CA ASP A 263 -20.01 -27.14 18.73
C ASP A 263 -20.03 -26.54 17.32
N LYS A 264 -21.23 -26.20 16.82
CA LYS A 264 -21.40 -25.67 15.46
C LYS A 264 -20.80 -24.27 15.25
N ASN A 265 -20.31 -23.61 16.32
CA ASN A 265 -19.89 -22.21 16.30
C ASN A 265 -18.43 -21.95 16.74
N ASN A 266 -17.61 -22.98 16.91
CA ASN A 266 -16.21 -22.79 17.28
C ASN A 266 -15.39 -22.12 16.16
N PHE A 267 -14.40 -21.31 16.54
CA PHE A 267 -13.51 -20.63 15.61
C PHE A 267 -12.84 -21.62 14.63
N THR A 268 -12.47 -22.81 15.12
CA THR A 268 -11.83 -23.87 14.33
C THR A 268 -12.71 -24.39 13.19
N SER A 269 -14.03 -24.51 13.40
CA SER A 269 -14.95 -24.96 12.36
C SER A 269 -15.07 -23.89 11.27
N ARG A 270 -15.19 -22.61 11.64
CA ARG A 270 -15.24 -21.48 10.70
C ARG A 270 -13.94 -21.34 9.91
N LEU A 271 -12.79 -21.48 10.56
CA LEU A 271 -11.50 -21.47 9.89
C LEU A 271 -11.39 -22.61 8.88
N SER A 272 -11.83 -23.81 9.25
CA SER A 272 -11.85 -24.95 8.33
C SER A 272 -12.78 -24.73 7.13
N ASP A 273 -13.91 -24.04 7.32
CA ASP A 273 -14.83 -23.68 6.24
C ASP A 273 -14.17 -22.68 5.26
N VAL A 274 -13.48 -21.68 5.79
CA VAL A 274 -12.75 -20.67 4.99
C VAL A 274 -11.59 -21.31 4.23
N LEU A 275 -10.82 -22.17 4.89
CA LEU A 275 -9.72 -22.91 4.24
C LEU A 275 -10.25 -23.82 3.14
N ALA A 276 -11.35 -24.53 3.38
CA ALA A 276 -11.98 -25.37 2.36
C ALA A 276 -12.47 -24.55 1.16
N MET A 277 -13.00 -23.34 1.39
CA MET A 277 -13.35 -22.41 0.31
C MET A 277 -12.12 -22.01 -0.50
N GLY A 278 -11.01 -21.67 0.16
CA GLY A 278 -9.74 -21.38 -0.50
C GLY A 278 -9.23 -22.55 -1.34
N THR A 279 -9.25 -23.77 -0.79
CA THR A 279 -8.87 -24.99 -1.50
C THR A 279 -9.76 -25.24 -2.72
N ALA A 280 -11.08 -25.03 -2.61
CA ALA A 280 -12.00 -25.20 -3.74
C ALA A 280 -11.71 -24.20 -4.88
N VAL A 281 -11.35 -22.96 -4.55
CA VAL A 281 -10.92 -21.96 -5.55
C VAL A 281 -9.61 -22.40 -6.22
N LEU A 282 -8.63 -22.90 -5.47
CA LEU A 282 -7.38 -23.41 -6.03
C LEU A 282 -7.60 -24.61 -6.96
N VAL A 283 -8.48 -25.55 -6.58
CA VAL A 283 -8.85 -26.69 -7.43
C VAL A 283 -9.52 -26.24 -8.72
N ALA A 284 -10.43 -25.26 -8.65
CA ALA A 284 -11.07 -24.70 -9.84
C ALA A 284 -10.04 -24.04 -10.78
N LEU A 285 -9.11 -23.28 -10.21
CA LEU A 285 -8.01 -22.62 -10.93
C LEU A 285 -7.08 -23.63 -11.61
N ALA A 286 -6.71 -24.70 -10.89
CA ALA A 286 -5.92 -25.79 -11.41
C ALA A 286 -6.66 -26.52 -12.54
N GLY A 287 -7.98 -26.70 -12.42
CA GLY A 287 -8.83 -27.25 -13.48
C GLY A 287 -8.80 -26.43 -14.77
N ILE A 288 -8.84 -25.09 -14.67
CA ILE A 288 -8.73 -24.19 -15.83
C ILE A 288 -7.37 -24.39 -16.54
N ILE A 289 -6.28 -24.36 -15.77
CA ILE A 289 -4.92 -24.56 -16.30
C ILE A 289 -4.80 -25.93 -16.98
N LEU A 290 -5.30 -26.99 -16.31
CA LEU A 290 -5.23 -28.35 -16.82
C LEU A 290 -5.98 -28.51 -18.14
N VAL A 291 -7.17 -27.90 -18.28
CA VAL A 291 -7.95 -27.96 -19.53
C VAL A 291 -7.21 -27.27 -20.67
N PHE A 292 -6.63 -26.08 -20.46
CA PHE A 292 -5.88 -25.39 -21.52
C PHE A 292 -4.61 -26.13 -21.89
N TYR A 293 -3.93 -26.75 -20.93
CA TYR A 293 -2.77 -27.59 -21.17
C TYR A 293 -3.13 -28.82 -22.02
N ILE A 294 -4.16 -29.59 -21.63
CA ILE A 294 -4.60 -30.80 -22.36
C ILE A 294 -5.08 -30.45 -23.77
N ARG A 295 -5.76 -29.31 -23.94
CA ARG A 295 -6.23 -28.84 -25.25
C ARG A 295 -5.12 -28.26 -26.14
N GLY A 296 -3.89 -28.16 -25.64
CA GLY A 296 -2.77 -27.56 -26.37
C GLY A 296 -2.98 -26.07 -26.69
N ASP A 297 -3.83 -25.37 -25.93
CA ASP A 297 -4.16 -23.97 -26.16
C ASP A 297 -3.18 -23.05 -25.40
N TRP A 298 -1.99 -22.90 -25.97
CA TRP A 298 -0.90 -22.12 -25.39
C TRP A 298 -1.24 -20.64 -25.16
N LEU A 299 -2.12 -20.06 -25.98
CA LEU A 299 -2.51 -18.65 -25.84
C LEU A 299 -3.40 -18.45 -24.61
N LEU A 300 -4.41 -19.29 -24.42
CA LEU A 300 -5.26 -19.21 -23.22
C LEU A 300 -4.49 -19.58 -21.95
N LEU A 301 -3.59 -20.56 -22.03
CA LEU A 301 -2.72 -20.95 -20.93
C LEU A 301 -1.83 -19.77 -20.47
N THR A 302 -1.14 -19.11 -21.41
CA THR A 302 -0.28 -17.96 -21.10
C THR A 302 -1.07 -16.79 -20.53
N LEU A 303 -2.24 -16.49 -21.10
CA LEU A 303 -3.13 -15.43 -20.59
C LEU A 303 -3.55 -15.69 -19.13
N VAL A 304 -3.95 -16.92 -18.79
CA VAL A 304 -4.31 -17.28 -17.42
C VAL A 304 -3.11 -17.16 -16.48
N VAL A 305 -1.94 -17.66 -16.86
CA VAL A 305 -0.73 -17.56 -16.03
C VAL A 305 -0.38 -16.09 -15.73
N ILE A 306 -0.46 -15.20 -16.73
CA ILE A 306 -0.25 -13.76 -16.55
C ILE A 306 -1.28 -13.18 -15.57
N PHE A 307 -2.56 -13.55 -15.72
CA PHE A 307 -3.62 -13.14 -14.79
C PHE A 307 -3.33 -13.59 -13.36
N LEU A 308 -2.87 -14.83 -13.15
CA LEU A 308 -2.52 -15.36 -11.82
C LEU A 308 -1.34 -14.64 -11.18
N ILE A 309 -0.32 -14.30 -11.97
CA ILE A 309 0.80 -13.48 -11.50
C ILE A 309 0.29 -12.10 -11.05
N GLY A 310 -0.64 -11.50 -11.82
CA GLY A 310 -1.28 -10.24 -11.43
C GLY A 310 -2.04 -10.33 -10.10
N VAL A 311 -2.84 -11.39 -9.90
CA VAL A 311 -3.55 -11.64 -8.64
C VAL A 311 -2.58 -11.89 -7.49
N ALA A 312 -1.52 -12.68 -7.71
CA ALA A 312 -0.48 -12.94 -6.70
C ALA A 312 0.24 -11.65 -6.30
N TRP A 313 0.52 -10.77 -7.27
CA TRP A 313 1.11 -9.46 -7.04
C TRP A 313 0.20 -8.56 -6.20
N ALA A 314 -1.11 -8.52 -6.51
CA ALA A 314 -2.08 -7.79 -5.70
C ALA A 314 -2.18 -8.36 -4.27
N GLY A 315 -2.17 -9.69 -4.14
CA GLY A 315 -2.18 -10.40 -2.85
C GLY A 315 -0.98 -10.06 -1.96
N LYS A 316 0.21 -9.89 -2.55
CA LYS A 316 1.43 -9.44 -1.84
C LYS A 316 1.21 -8.14 -1.08
N THR A 317 0.40 -7.22 -1.59
CA THR A 317 0.09 -5.95 -0.91
C THR A 317 -1.11 -6.03 0.03
N ALA A 318 -2.10 -6.88 -0.27
CA ALA A 318 -3.36 -6.91 0.47
C ALA A 318 -3.32 -7.72 1.77
N ILE A 319 -2.50 -8.77 1.85
CA ILE A 319 -2.45 -9.70 3.00
C ILE A 319 -1.63 -9.16 4.20
N PRO A 320 -0.43 -8.58 4.03
CA PRO A 320 0.44 -8.25 5.16
C PRO A 320 -0.19 -7.40 6.28
N PRO A 321 -1.01 -6.37 6.00
CA PRO A 321 -1.62 -5.55 7.05
C PRO A 321 -2.52 -6.32 8.04
N TYR A 322 -2.99 -7.51 7.66
CA TYR A 322 -3.90 -8.33 8.49
C TYR A 322 -3.19 -9.43 9.27
N LEU A 323 -1.88 -9.65 9.07
CA LEU A 323 -1.15 -10.75 9.72
C LEU A 323 -1.16 -10.66 11.25
N GLU A 324 -1.03 -9.45 11.81
CA GLU A 324 -1.08 -9.25 13.27
C GLU A 324 -2.49 -9.52 13.83
N GLN A 325 -3.54 -9.15 13.10
CA GLN A 325 -4.91 -9.47 13.49
C GLN A 325 -5.15 -10.98 13.46
N ILE A 326 -4.63 -11.67 12.43
CA ILE A 326 -4.70 -13.14 12.32
C ILE A 326 -3.96 -13.79 13.49
N ARG A 327 -2.75 -13.31 13.84
CA ARG A 327 -1.98 -13.82 14.98
C ARG A 327 -2.75 -13.67 16.30
N MET A 328 -3.35 -12.51 16.54
CA MET A 328 -4.19 -12.28 17.73
C MET A 328 -5.40 -13.21 17.76
N ILE A 329 -6.12 -13.35 16.65
CA ILE A 329 -7.29 -14.24 16.53
C ILE A 329 -6.90 -15.71 16.77
N LEU A 330 -5.68 -16.10 16.41
CA LEU A 330 -5.11 -17.43 16.69
C LEU A 330 -4.63 -17.59 18.13
N ASN A 331 -4.92 -16.64 19.03
CA ASN A 331 -4.51 -16.65 20.43
C ASN A 331 -2.97 -16.60 20.62
N LEU A 332 -2.24 -16.08 19.64
CA LEU A 332 -0.77 -16.00 19.63
C LEU A 332 -0.25 -14.57 19.86
N GLY A 333 -1.10 -13.68 20.37
CA GLY A 333 -0.80 -12.27 20.56
C GLY A 333 -0.49 -11.85 22.00
N SER A 334 -0.47 -10.53 22.23
CA SER A 334 -0.33 -9.91 23.56
C SER A 334 -1.58 -10.06 24.42
N VAL A 335 -2.73 -10.31 23.78
CA VAL A 335 -4.00 -10.61 24.43
C VAL A 335 -4.39 -12.03 24.09
N ARG A 336 -4.72 -12.81 25.12
CA ARG A 336 -5.08 -14.22 24.98
C ARG A 336 -6.44 -14.54 25.59
N GLU A 337 -7.11 -15.53 25.03
CA GLU A 337 -8.37 -16.07 25.56
C GLU A 337 -8.16 -16.68 26.95
N GLY A 338 -9.12 -16.45 27.84
CA GLY A 338 -9.10 -16.87 29.23
C GLY A 338 -8.35 -15.93 30.17
N GLU A 339 -7.52 -15.02 29.63
CA GLU A 339 -6.74 -14.08 30.41
C GLU A 339 -7.52 -12.83 30.83
N ARG A 340 -6.99 -12.10 31.81
CA ARG A 340 -7.49 -10.83 32.32
C ARG A 340 -6.83 -9.68 31.59
N VAL A 341 -7.64 -8.72 31.14
CA VAL A 341 -7.22 -7.47 30.52
C VAL A 341 -7.91 -6.29 31.22
N VAL A 342 -7.23 -5.15 31.35
CA VAL A 342 -7.86 -3.93 31.86
C VAL A 342 -8.30 -3.09 30.69
N TYR A 343 -9.60 -2.81 30.60
CA TYR A 343 -10.18 -1.97 29.57
C TYR A 343 -11.10 -0.95 30.21
N LEU A 344 -10.89 0.32 29.86
CA LEU A 344 -11.58 1.47 30.45
C LEU A 344 -11.51 1.52 31.99
N GLY A 345 -10.43 1.03 32.60
CA GLY A 345 -10.25 1.02 34.06
C GLY A 345 -10.96 -0.13 34.78
N LEU A 346 -11.67 -0.99 34.04
CA LEU A 346 -12.30 -2.19 34.57
C LEU A 346 -11.52 -3.43 34.14
N PRO A 347 -11.40 -4.45 35.00
CA PRO A 347 -10.86 -5.73 34.59
C PRO A 347 -11.92 -6.53 33.83
N TRP A 348 -11.48 -7.20 32.77
CA TRP A 348 -12.31 -8.04 31.93
C TRP A 348 -11.60 -9.35 31.65
N ARG A 349 -12.37 -10.42 31.56
CA ARG A 349 -11.91 -11.70 31.03
C ARG A 349 -12.07 -11.71 29.52
N VAL A 350 -11.01 -12.08 28.81
CA VAL A 350 -11.06 -12.31 27.37
C VAL A 350 -11.78 -13.64 27.12
N SER A 351 -13.04 -13.60 26.72
CA SER A 351 -13.82 -14.83 26.52
C SER A 351 -13.57 -15.46 25.15
N ALA A 352 -13.41 -14.65 24.11
CA ALA A 352 -13.17 -15.12 22.75
C ALA A 352 -12.48 -14.02 21.92
N LEU A 353 -11.48 -14.41 21.14
CA LEU A 353 -10.79 -13.57 20.17
C LEU A 353 -11.39 -13.82 18.78
N GLY A 354 -11.56 -12.74 18.03
CA GLY A 354 -12.13 -12.74 16.70
C GLY A 354 -12.02 -11.35 16.11
N PHE A 355 -12.68 -11.06 14.98
CA PHE A 355 -12.75 -9.69 14.47
C PHE A 355 -13.33 -8.71 15.50
N PHE A 356 -14.30 -9.19 16.28
CA PHE A 356 -14.74 -8.58 17.52
C PHE A 356 -14.41 -9.50 18.68
N THR A 357 -13.60 -8.99 19.61
CA THR A 357 -13.25 -9.66 20.84
C THR A 357 -14.39 -9.51 21.84
N LYS A 358 -14.74 -10.61 22.51
CA LYS A 358 -15.76 -10.63 23.56
C LYS A 358 -15.09 -10.55 24.93
N PHE A 359 -15.27 -9.44 25.62
CA PHE A 359 -14.87 -9.25 27.01
C PHE A 359 -16.03 -9.54 27.94
N VAL A 360 -15.75 -10.21 29.06
CA VAL A 360 -16.74 -10.59 30.06
C VAL A 360 -16.22 -10.24 31.46
N ASN A 361 -16.97 -9.48 32.24
CA ASN A 361 -16.73 -9.32 33.68
C ASN A 361 -17.83 -10.09 34.43
N PRO A 362 -17.50 -11.18 35.14
CA PRO A 362 -18.50 -12.04 35.79
C PRO A 362 -19.18 -11.36 37.00
N SER A 363 -18.54 -10.37 37.62
CA SER A 363 -19.11 -9.66 38.77
C SER A 363 -20.11 -8.58 38.35
N LEU A 364 -20.09 -8.14 37.07
CA LEU A 364 -20.97 -7.07 36.59
C LEU A 364 -22.21 -7.61 35.87
N GLN A 365 -23.37 -7.06 36.23
CA GLN A 365 -24.63 -7.30 35.52
C GLN A 365 -24.54 -6.72 34.11
N GLY A 366 -24.85 -7.52 33.09
CA GLY A 366 -24.67 -7.12 31.70
C GLY A 366 -23.19 -6.87 31.34
N GLY A 367 -22.25 -7.43 32.09
CA GLY A 367 -20.80 -7.29 31.90
C GLY A 367 -20.27 -8.02 30.66
N ILE A 368 -20.86 -7.78 29.49
CA ILE A 368 -20.42 -8.28 28.19
C ILE A 368 -20.11 -7.09 27.28
N LEU A 369 -18.88 -7.02 26.78
CA LEU A 369 -18.46 -5.97 25.88
C LEU A 369 -17.86 -6.58 24.60
N ARG A 370 -18.16 -5.97 23.45
CA ARG A 370 -17.61 -6.37 22.15
C ARG A 370 -16.69 -5.27 21.64
N VAL A 371 -15.40 -5.57 21.55
CA VAL A 371 -14.37 -4.60 21.15
C VAL A 371 -13.73 -5.05 19.84
N PRO A 372 -13.58 -4.17 18.83
CA PRO A 372 -12.86 -4.51 17.61
C PRO A 372 -11.45 -4.98 17.90
N ILE A 373 -10.97 -6.03 17.22
CA ILE A 373 -9.64 -6.59 17.46
C ILE A 373 -8.53 -5.55 17.34
N ARG A 374 -8.71 -4.56 16.45
CA ARG A 374 -7.79 -3.45 16.22
C ARG A 374 -7.48 -2.68 17.51
N ASP A 375 -8.50 -2.41 18.32
CA ASP A 375 -8.36 -1.64 19.56
C ASP A 375 -7.74 -2.49 20.66
N VAL A 376 -7.94 -3.82 20.59
CA VAL A 376 -7.38 -4.81 21.53
C VAL A 376 -5.88 -5.05 21.30
N MET A 377 -5.36 -4.83 20.08
CA MET A 377 -3.95 -5.10 19.76
C MET A 377 -2.95 -4.30 20.63
N ALA A 378 -3.34 -3.11 21.09
CA ALA A 378 -2.50 -2.28 21.95
C ALA A 378 -2.56 -2.68 23.44
N MET A 379 -3.44 -3.63 23.79
CA MET A 379 -3.63 -4.07 25.16
C MET A 379 -2.69 -5.24 25.50
N ILE A 380 -2.54 -5.48 26.80
CA ILE A 380 -1.76 -6.58 27.36
C ILE A 380 -2.67 -7.35 28.30
N SER A 381 -2.77 -8.66 28.12
CA SER A 381 -3.45 -9.53 29.07
C SER A 381 -2.45 -10.27 29.97
N ARG A 382 -2.98 -10.79 31.07
CA ARG A 382 -2.26 -11.68 31.99
C ARG A 382 -3.17 -12.75 32.54
N VAL A 383 -2.59 -13.87 32.98
CA VAL A 383 -3.35 -14.93 33.65
C VAL A 383 -4.02 -14.37 34.92
N PRO A 384 -5.35 -14.56 35.12
CA PRO A 384 -6.02 -14.19 36.35
C PRO A 384 -5.61 -15.14 37.48
N ASP A 385 -5.43 -14.60 38.69
CA ASP A 385 -5.30 -15.43 39.88
C ASP A 385 -6.69 -15.80 40.43
N ALA A 386 -6.81 -16.98 41.03
CA ALA A 386 -8.09 -17.50 41.51
C ALA A 386 -8.68 -16.68 42.67
N LYS A 387 -7.81 -16.02 43.47
CA LYS A 387 -8.23 -15.18 44.60
C LYS A 387 -8.41 -13.71 44.21
N GLU A 388 -8.14 -13.36 42.97
CA GLU A 388 -8.21 -11.98 42.52
C GLU A 388 -9.63 -11.61 42.06
N PRO A 389 -10.33 -10.69 42.75
CA PRO A 389 -11.68 -10.33 42.37
C PRO A 389 -11.73 -9.56 41.03
N TRP A 390 -12.86 -9.70 40.31
CA TRP A 390 -13.14 -8.96 39.08
C TRP A 390 -13.80 -7.60 39.35
N PHE A 391 -14.32 -7.40 40.55
CA PHE A 391 -14.87 -6.14 41.02
C PHE A 391 -14.77 -6.13 42.55
N PRO A 392 -14.59 -4.97 43.22
CA PRO A 392 -14.41 -4.93 44.68
C PRO A 392 -15.65 -5.37 45.48
N SER A 393 -16.82 -5.39 44.86
CA SER A 393 -18.08 -5.82 45.46
C SER A 393 -18.84 -6.79 44.55
N GLU A 394 -19.78 -7.51 45.14
CA GLU A 394 -20.84 -8.24 44.45
C GLU A 394 -22.19 -7.54 44.60
N THR A 395 -23.19 -8.04 43.88
CA THR A 395 -24.58 -7.62 44.15
C THR A 395 -24.95 -8.09 45.55
N ASP A 396 -25.66 -7.25 46.28
CA ASP A 396 -26.05 -7.43 47.67
C ASP A 396 -24.98 -7.23 48.75
N ASP A 397 -23.76 -6.84 48.37
CA ASP A 397 -22.71 -6.54 49.34
C ASP A 397 -22.90 -5.21 50.07
N TRP A 398 -22.42 -5.13 51.31
CA TRP A 398 -22.39 -3.89 52.08
C TRP A 398 -21.05 -3.19 51.92
N VAL A 399 -21.09 -1.93 51.50
CA VAL A 399 -19.88 -1.15 51.23
C VAL A 399 -19.88 0.17 51.99
N VAL A 400 -18.68 0.62 52.34
CA VAL A 400 -18.38 1.98 52.79
C VAL A 400 -17.48 2.64 51.74
N LEU A 401 -17.83 3.86 51.35
CA LEU A 401 -17.04 4.67 50.43
C LEU A 401 -16.29 5.75 51.19
N SER A 402 -15.21 6.27 50.60
CA SER A 402 -14.42 7.37 51.17
C SER A 402 -15.19 8.67 51.41
N ASP A 403 -16.33 8.88 50.74
CA ASP A 403 -17.23 10.03 50.99
C ASP A 403 -18.15 9.83 52.21
N GLY A 404 -17.98 8.72 52.96
CA GLY A 404 -18.80 8.36 54.11
C GLY A 404 -20.12 7.67 53.76
N THR A 405 -20.38 7.42 52.47
CA THR A 405 -21.54 6.64 52.03
C THR A 405 -21.42 5.22 52.55
N PHE A 406 -22.44 4.80 53.30
CA PHE A 406 -22.63 3.42 53.74
C PHE A 406 -23.95 2.91 53.17
N GLY A 407 -23.92 1.75 52.53
CA GLY A 407 -25.10 1.13 51.96
C GLY A 407 -24.81 -0.21 51.29
N LYS A 408 -25.87 -0.80 50.74
CA LYS A 408 -25.85 -2.10 50.07
C LYS A 408 -25.78 -1.91 48.56
N THR A 409 -24.88 -2.61 47.88
CA THR A 409 -24.77 -2.59 46.40
C THR A 409 -25.98 -3.30 45.79
N LEU A 410 -26.90 -2.53 45.22
CA LEU A 410 -28.13 -3.05 44.64
C LEU A 410 -27.93 -3.54 43.21
N SER A 411 -27.16 -2.80 42.41
CA SER A 411 -26.82 -3.17 41.04
C SER A 411 -25.45 -2.64 40.69
N GLN A 412 -24.70 -3.42 39.90
CA GLN A 412 -23.41 -3.02 39.38
C GLN A 412 -23.29 -3.45 37.93
N THR A 413 -23.08 -2.48 37.06
CA THR A 413 -22.99 -2.63 35.60
C THR A 413 -21.68 -1.99 35.14
N PRO A 414 -21.27 -2.19 33.87
CA PRO A 414 -20.10 -1.50 33.34
C PRO A 414 -20.20 0.04 33.39
N GLU A 415 -21.41 0.59 33.36
CA GLU A 415 -21.66 2.04 33.30
C GLU A 415 -21.88 2.66 34.67
N GLN A 416 -22.65 1.98 35.53
CA GLN A 416 -23.03 2.51 36.85
C GLN A 416 -23.09 1.45 37.95
N VAL A 417 -22.92 1.92 39.18
CA VAL A 417 -23.15 1.18 40.43
C VAL A 417 -24.19 1.93 41.26
N VAL A 418 -25.20 1.21 41.76
CA VAL A 418 -26.27 1.77 42.59
C VAL A 418 -26.13 1.23 44.01
N VAL A 419 -25.99 2.13 44.97
CA VAL A 419 -25.89 1.83 46.40
C VAL A 419 -27.20 2.23 47.08
N LEU A 420 -27.82 1.28 47.78
CA LEU A 420 -29.01 1.45 48.61
C LEU A 420 -28.61 1.85 50.03
N HIS A 421 -29.01 3.04 50.45
CA HIS A 421 -28.81 3.48 51.83
C HIS A 421 -29.87 2.92 52.79
N LEU A 422 -29.52 2.90 54.08
CA LEU A 422 -30.50 2.75 55.15
C LEU A 422 -31.57 3.85 55.04
N GLY A 423 -32.85 3.46 55.04
CA GLY A 423 -33.97 4.37 54.79
C GLY A 423 -34.53 4.33 53.36
N GLY A 424 -33.90 3.58 52.44
CA GLY A 424 -34.47 3.27 51.13
C GLY A 424 -34.00 4.17 49.98
N SER A 425 -33.20 5.20 50.24
CA SER A 425 -32.69 6.08 49.19
C SER A 425 -31.60 5.41 48.35
N LEU A 426 -31.65 5.61 47.03
CA LEU A 426 -30.67 5.09 46.08
C LEU A 426 -29.66 6.17 45.71
N LYS A 427 -28.38 5.83 45.74
CA LYS A 427 -27.29 6.69 45.26
C LYS A 427 -26.57 5.99 44.12
N THR A 428 -26.57 6.61 42.94
CA THR A 428 -26.01 6.06 41.70
C THR A 428 -24.69 6.73 41.39
N TYR A 429 -23.69 5.93 41.04
CA TYR A 429 -22.36 6.36 40.66
C TYR A 429 -22.02 5.84 39.28
N PRO A 430 -21.36 6.62 38.42
CA PRO A 430 -20.59 6.06 37.31
C PRO A 430 -19.57 5.05 37.85
N THR A 431 -19.41 3.89 37.20
CA THR A 431 -18.60 2.79 37.76
C THR A 431 -17.16 3.22 38.05
N ARG A 432 -16.58 4.10 37.22
CA ARG A 432 -15.23 4.65 37.47
C ARG A 432 -15.14 5.53 38.70
N GLU A 433 -16.16 6.34 38.97
CA GLU A 433 -16.20 7.20 40.15
C GLU A 433 -16.41 6.36 41.41
N PHE A 434 -17.25 5.33 41.34
CA PHE A 434 -17.39 4.36 42.42
C PHE A 434 -16.05 3.72 42.79
N LEU A 435 -15.27 3.28 41.80
CA LEU A 435 -13.92 2.73 42.04
C LEU A 435 -12.95 3.78 42.58
N ALA A 436 -13.04 5.02 42.11
CA ALA A 436 -12.20 6.12 42.61
C ALA A 436 -12.48 6.44 44.08
N LEU A 437 -13.70 6.19 44.57
CA LEU A 437 -14.07 6.34 45.97
C LEU A 437 -13.55 5.20 46.87
N SER A 438 -12.77 4.25 46.34
CA SER A 438 -12.13 3.15 47.08
C SER A 438 -13.11 2.39 47.97
N PRO A 439 -14.05 1.64 47.37
CA PRO A 439 -15.09 0.94 48.11
C PRO A 439 -14.49 -0.11 49.04
N GLU A 440 -14.76 0.02 50.33
CA GLU A 440 -14.45 -0.96 51.36
C GLU A 440 -15.63 -1.92 51.50
N ASN A 441 -15.41 -3.21 51.21
CA ASN A 441 -16.44 -4.23 51.26
C ASN A 441 -16.50 -4.89 52.65
N LEU A 442 -17.60 -4.67 53.36
CA LEU A 442 -17.83 -5.15 54.72
C LEU A 442 -18.40 -6.58 54.76
N SER A 443 -18.91 -7.10 53.63
CA SER A 443 -19.54 -8.45 53.57
C SER A 443 -18.57 -9.60 53.81
N HIS A 444 -17.25 -9.37 53.70
CA HIS A 444 -16.24 -10.40 53.98
C HIS A 444 -15.72 -10.37 55.44
N GLY A 445 -16.25 -9.46 56.25
CA GLY A 445 -15.84 -9.17 57.61
C GLY A 445 -15.20 -7.78 57.72
N PHE A 446 -15.30 -7.19 58.90
CA PHE A 446 -14.87 -5.82 59.15
C PHE A 446 -14.46 -5.62 60.60
N ARG A 447 -13.65 -4.60 60.85
CA ARG A 447 -13.27 -4.15 62.20
C ARG A 447 -13.96 -2.85 62.54
N LEU A 448 -14.49 -2.77 63.76
CA LEU A 448 -14.86 -1.50 64.37
C LEU A 448 -13.81 -1.12 65.41
N THR A 449 -13.36 0.13 65.32
CA THR A 449 -12.50 0.77 66.29
C THR A 449 -13.30 1.84 67.00
N VAL A 450 -13.43 1.71 68.31
CA VAL A 450 -14.21 2.62 69.15
C VAL A 450 -13.32 3.10 70.30
N SER A 451 -13.22 4.41 70.49
CA SER A 451 -12.50 4.99 71.62
C SER A 451 -13.45 5.27 72.78
N PHE A 452 -13.02 4.97 74.01
CA PHE A 452 -13.78 5.23 75.22
C PHE A 452 -12.87 5.75 76.32
N GLY A 453 -13.25 6.84 76.99
CA GLY A 453 -12.45 7.49 78.03
C GLY A 453 -13.01 7.28 79.43
N ILE A 454 -12.14 7.03 80.40
CA ILE A 454 -12.49 6.95 81.83
C ILE A 454 -11.70 8.01 82.61
N ASP A 455 -12.26 8.53 83.70
CA ASP A 455 -11.63 9.55 84.53
C ASP A 455 -10.33 9.06 85.21
N TYR A 456 -9.38 9.99 85.39
CA TYR A 456 -8.09 9.74 86.02
C TYR A 456 -8.17 9.17 87.45
N ARG A 457 -9.29 9.33 88.15
CA ARG A 457 -9.53 8.67 89.45
C ARG A 457 -9.32 7.16 89.39
N HIS A 458 -9.48 6.54 88.23
CA HIS A 458 -9.35 5.09 88.01
C HIS A 458 -7.96 4.67 87.49
N GLN A 459 -6.95 5.55 87.59
CA GLN A 459 -5.60 5.30 87.07
C GLN A 459 -4.93 4.03 87.60
N ALA A 460 -5.19 3.66 88.86
CA ALA A 460 -4.58 2.46 89.46
C ALA A 460 -5.00 1.16 88.75
N GLU A 461 -6.20 1.15 88.18
CA GLU A 461 -6.82 -0.02 87.54
C GLU A 461 -6.77 0.05 86.01
N SER A 462 -6.21 1.15 85.47
CA SER A 462 -6.43 1.56 84.09
C SER A 462 -5.78 0.65 83.07
N THR A 463 -4.64 0.03 83.38
CA THR A 463 -3.90 -0.84 82.46
C THR A 463 -4.16 -2.33 82.71
N SER A 464 -4.90 -2.67 83.77
CA SER A 464 -5.04 -4.06 84.24
C SER A 464 -6.49 -4.51 84.35
N THR A 465 -7.25 -4.00 85.31
CA THR A 465 -8.61 -4.46 85.63
C THR A 465 -9.62 -3.97 84.60
N ILE A 466 -9.58 -2.68 84.27
CA ILE A 466 -10.56 -2.04 83.39
C ILE A 466 -10.62 -2.68 81.99
N PRO A 467 -9.51 -2.83 81.25
CA PRO A 467 -9.53 -3.49 79.94
C PRO A 467 -10.12 -4.90 79.97
N LYS A 468 -9.81 -5.68 81.02
CA LYS A 468 -10.28 -7.08 81.17
C LYS A 468 -11.78 -7.14 81.37
N LEU A 469 -12.32 -6.31 82.24
CA LEU A 469 -13.74 -6.28 82.55
C LEU A 469 -14.56 -5.70 81.39
N LEU A 470 -14.10 -4.62 80.75
CA LEU A 470 -14.72 -4.09 79.53
C LEU A 470 -14.77 -5.14 78.42
N LYS A 471 -13.65 -5.85 78.19
CA LYS A 471 -13.61 -6.94 77.21
C LYS A 471 -14.60 -8.05 77.55
N SER A 472 -14.68 -8.45 78.82
CA SER A 472 -15.59 -9.51 79.27
C SER A 472 -17.05 -9.11 79.07
N SER A 473 -17.42 -7.89 79.46
CA SER A 473 -18.78 -7.35 79.28
C SER A 473 -19.16 -7.26 77.80
N LEU A 474 -18.29 -6.64 76.98
CA LEU A 474 -18.49 -6.54 75.53
C LEU A 474 -18.63 -7.92 74.87
N THR A 475 -17.80 -8.89 75.27
CA THR A 475 -17.87 -10.24 74.71
C THR A 475 -19.18 -10.91 75.05
N THR A 476 -19.61 -10.88 76.31
CA THR A 476 -20.87 -11.50 76.75
C THR A 476 -22.08 -10.87 76.06
N THR A 477 -22.20 -9.54 76.12
CA THR A 477 -23.37 -8.82 75.59
C THR A 477 -23.45 -8.91 74.08
N LEU A 478 -22.34 -8.74 73.35
CA LEU A 478 -22.36 -8.85 71.89
C LEU A 478 -22.68 -10.28 71.43
N ILE A 479 -22.18 -11.32 72.11
CA ILE A 479 -22.52 -12.72 71.78
C ILE A 479 -24.01 -12.97 72.03
N GLN A 480 -24.56 -12.41 73.11
CA GLN A 480 -25.99 -12.55 73.43
C GLN A 480 -26.87 -11.89 72.36
N ASP A 481 -26.50 -10.71 71.88
CA ASP A 481 -27.33 -9.91 70.95
C ASP A 481 -27.19 -10.32 69.48
N TYR A 482 -26.01 -10.75 69.06
CA TYR A 482 -25.67 -10.99 67.65
C TYR A 482 -25.25 -12.44 67.34
N GLY A 483 -25.10 -13.27 68.37
CA GLY A 483 -24.61 -14.64 68.25
C GLY A 483 -23.09 -14.72 68.19
N ARG A 484 -22.55 -15.88 68.59
CA ARG A 484 -21.10 -16.11 68.64
C ARG A 484 -20.45 -16.06 67.25
N GLU A 485 -21.15 -16.53 66.22
CA GLU A 485 -20.64 -16.61 64.84
C GLU A 485 -20.40 -15.24 64.20
N ALA A 486 -21.13 -14.21 64.65
CA ALA A 486 -20.99 -12.84 64.15
C ALA A 486 -19.71 -12.15 64.65
N ILE A 487 -19.04 -12.69 65.67
CA ILE A 487 -17.91 -12.05 66.37
C ILE A 487 -16.66 -12.89 66.17
N ARG A 488 -15.66 -12.31 65.51
CA ARG A 488 -14.37 -12.97 65.28
C ARG A 488 -13.41 -12.72 66.44
N SER A 489 -13.28 -11.47 66.89
CA SER A 489 -12.38 -11.11 67.99
C SER A 489 -12.84 -9.82 68.67
N ILE A 490 -12.53 -9.68 69.96
CA ILE A 490 -12.72 -8.43 70.72
C ILE A 490 -11.46 -8.19 71.56
N HIS A 491 -10.90 -7.00 71.43
CA HIS A 491 -9.77 -6.50 72.20
C HIS A 491 -10.13 -5.14 72.79
N VAL A 492 -9.69 -4.93 74.03
CA VAL A 492 -9.78 -3.64 74.70
C VAL A 492 -8.39 -3.37 75.23
N GLU A 493 -7.81 -2.26 74.81
CA GLU A 493 -6.44 -1.89 75.12
C GLU A 493 -6.41 -0.47 75.67
N PHE A 494 -5.50 -0.22 76.61
CA PHE A 494 -5.23 1.14 77.06
C PHE A 494 -4.48 1.87 75.93
N ALA A 495 -5.08 2.93 75.40
CA ALA A 495 -4.55 3.66 74.25
C ALA A 495 -3.59 4.78 74.71
N SER A 496 -4.07 5.68 75.56
CA SER A 496 -3.27 6.80 76.04
C SER A 496 -3.86 7.48 77.28
N ALA A 497 -3.04 8.26 77.97
CA ALA A 497 -3.48 9.17 79.02
C ALA A 497 -3.60 10.58 78.42
N SER A 498 -4.81 11.00 78.06
CA SER A 498 -5.15 12.27 77.40
C SER A 498 -5.39 13.40 78.39
N SER A 499 -5.59 14.64 77.93
CA SER A 499 -5.67 15.83 78.80
C SER A 499 -6.70 15.77 79.94
N SER A 500 -7.76 14.98 79.79
CA SER A 500 -8.83 14.84 80.79
C SER A 500 -9.38 13.42 80.93
N SER A 501 -8.75 12.42 80.29
CA SER A 501 -9.26 11.05 80.24
C SER A 501 -8.13 10.02 80.09
N LEU A 502 -8.36 8.84 80.65
CA LEU A 502 -7.64 7.60 80.36
C LEU A 502 -8.38 6.89 79.23
N ASP A 503 -7.79 6.90 78.04
CA ASP A 503 -8.44 6.45 76.82
C ASP A 503 -8.16 4.99 76.54
N TYR A 504 -9.22 4.29 76.14
CA TYR A 504 -9.23 2.90 75.72
C TYR A 504 -9.58 2.81 74.25
N GLU A 505 -8.93 1.89 73.56
CA GLU A 505 -9.29 1.50 72.21
C GLU A 505 -9.94 0.13 72.23
N ILE A 506 -11.19 0.08 71.77
CA ILE A 506 -11.96 -1.14 71.61
C ILE A 506 -11.89 -1.54 70.14
N LEU A 507 -11.26 -2.69 69.88
CA LEU A 507 -11.13 -3.29 68.56
C LEU A 507 -12.05 -4.51 68.50
N ALA A 508 -13.12 -4.43 67.73
CA ALA A 508 -14.09 -5.51 67.57
C ALA A 508 -14.16 -5.96 66.10
N ASP A 509 -13.77 -7.21 65.85
CA ASP A 509 -13.83 -7.85 64.53
C ASP A 509 -15.13 -8.61 64.37
N PHE A 510 -15.87 -8.28 63.33
CA PHE A 510 -17.16 -8.87 63.00
C PHE A 510 -17.12 -9.66 61.70
N ASP A 511 -17.98 -10.65 61.62
CA ASP A 511 -18.32 -11.30 60.37
C ASP A 511 -19.22 -10.40 59.49
N GLY A 512 -19.16 -10.58 58.17
CA GLY A 512 -19.93 -9.76 57.24
C GLY A 512 -21.45 -9.94 57.32
N SER A 513 -21.93 -11.02 57.94
CA SER A 513 -23.35 -11.24 58.22
C SER A 513 -24.04 -10.07 58.97
N VAL A 514 -23.29 -9.34 59.80
CA VAL A 514 -23.80 -8.17 60.55
C VAL A 514 -23.41 -6.82 59.93
N ALA A 515 -22.89 -6.79 58.69
CA ALA A 515 -22.45 -5.56 58.03
C ALA A 515 -23.56 -4.50 57.88
N HIS A 516 -24.82 -4.91 57.69
CA HIS A 516 -25.98 -4.00 57.65
C HIS A 516 -26.15 -3.18 58.95
N LYS A 517 -25.60 -3.67 60.06
CA LYS A 517 -25.62 -3.02 61.38
C LYS A 517 -24.36 -2.23 61.69
N TYR A 518 -23.45 -2.04 60.74
CA TYR A 518 -22.15 -1.37 60.93
C TYR A 518 -22.24 -0.09 61.79
N LYS A 519 -23.11 0.86 61.41
CA LYS A 519 -23.29 2.11 62.15
C LYS A 519 -23.95 1.93 63.53
N SER A 520 -24.85 0.96 63.68
CA SER A 520 -25.50 0.68 64.98
C SER A 520 -24.60 -0.07 65.94
N LEU A 521 -23.75 -0.97 65.45
CA LEU A 521 -22.79 -1.73 66.26
C LEU A 521 -21.81 -0.81 66.97
N ALA A 522 -21.28 0.22 66.28
CA ALA A 522 -20.40 1.20 66.90
C ALA A 522 -21.06 1.93 68.07
N ARG A 523 -22.33 2.32 67.93
CA ARG A 523 -23.11 2.92 69.02
C ARG A 523 -23.42 1.93 70.15
N HIS A 524 -23.71 0.69 69.79
CA HIS A 524 -24.00 -0.37 70.76
C HIS A 524 -22.79 -0.69 71.63
N ILE A 525 -21.60 -0.76 71.04
CA ILE A 525 -20.32 -0.89 71.78
C ILE A 525 -20.15 0.25 72.78
N GLN A 526 -20.44 1.50 72.37
CA GLN A 526 -20.38 2.65 73.27
C GLN A 526 -21.38 2.52 74.42
N CYS A 527 -22.62 2.11 74.15
CA CYS A 527 -23.62 1.86 75.20
C CYS A 527 -23.13 0.82 76.22
N ILE A 528 -22.59 -0.31 75.75
CA ILE A 528 -22.05 -1.34 76.64
C ILE A 528 -20.90 -0.80 77.51
N CYS A 529 -20.02 0.04 76.96
CA CYS A 529 -18.94 0.66 77.74
C CYS A 529 -19.47 1.58 78.84
N VAL A 530 -20.52 2.35 78.55
CA VAL A 530 -21.20 3.20 79.53
C VAL A 530 -21.87 2.37 80.62
N ASP A 531 -22.63 1.33 80.24
CA ASP A 531 -23.33 0.46 81.18
C ASP A 531 -22.34 -0.28 82.10
N THR A 532 -21.26 -0.81 81.53
CA THR A 532 -20.19 -1.46 82.31
C THR A 532 -19.51 -0.48 83.26
N SER A 533 -19.33 0.78 82.84
CA SER A 533 -18.76 1.82 83.70
C SER A 533 -19.69 2.13 84.88
N ASN A 534 -21.00 2.23 84.63
CA ASN A 534 -21.99 2.44 85.69
C ASN A 534 -22.01 1.28 86.69
N GLU A 535 -21.98 0.04 86.21
CA GLU A 535 -21.96 -1.17 87.06
C GLU A 535 -20.72 -1.25 87.96
N ASN A 536 -19.56 -0.76 87.46
CA ASN A 536 -18.29 -0.80 88.17
C ASN A 536 -17.93 0.54 88.86
N ASN A 537 -18.84 1.52 88.86
CA ASN A 537 -18.63 2.87 89.39
C ASN A 537 -17.43 3.61 88.77
N TRP A 538 -17.11 3.32 87.51
CA TRP A 538 -16.12 4.08 86.76
C TRP A 538 -16.73 5.38 86.23
N ILE A 539 -16.05 6.48 86.52
CA ILE A 539 -16.54 7.82 86.22
C ILE A 539 -16.14 8.14 84.78
N ILE A 540 -17.13 8.52 83.97
CA ILE A 540 -16.89 9.04 82.62
C ILE A 540 -16.41 10.50 82.77
N PRO A 541 -15.28 10.86 82.16
CA PRO A 541 -14.62 12.14 82.40
C PRO A 541 -15.41 13.30 81.79
N PHE A 542 -15.39 14.43 82.50
CA PHE A 542 -15.74 15.74 81.94
C PHE A 542 -14.45 16.52 81.64
N THR A 543 -14.56 17.55 80.81
CA THR A 543 -13.42 18.45 80.58
C THR A 543 -12.96 19.07 81.89
N GLN A 544 -11.72 18.79 82.29
CA GLN A 544 -11.12 19.34 83.51
C GLN A 544 -10.37 20.63 83.17
N ILE A 545 -10.61 21.69 83.96
CA ILE A 545 -9.90 22.97 83.85
C ILE A 545 -9.30 23.29 85.22
N THR A 546 -7.98 23.32 85.32
CA THR A 546 -7.27 23.74 86.53
C THR A 546 -7.00 25.24 86.46
N LEU A 547 -7.66 26.02 87.31
CA LEU A 547 -7.41 27.46 87.44
C LEU A 547 -6.35 27.70 88.53
N HIS A 548 -5.17 28.15 88.13
CA HIS A 548 -4.17 28.67 89.06
C HIS A 548 -4.49 30.13 89.37
N GLN A 549 -5.06 30.41 90.55
CA GLN A 549 -5.19 31.78 91.04
C GLN A 549 -3.84 32.24 91.61
N ALA A 550 -3.24 33.28 91.03
CA ALA A 550 -2.07 33.92 91.61
C ALA A 550 -2.46 34.54 92.97
N GLY A 551 -1.73 34.20 94.03
CA GLY A 551 -1.95 34.78 95.36
C GLY A 551 -1.79 36.31 95.33
N PRO A 552 -2.47 37.06 96.22
CA PRO A 552 -2.41 38.50 96.22
C PRO A 552 -0.95 38.96 96.36
N VAL A 553 -0.51 39.81 95.42
CA VAL A 553 0.78 40.50 95.50
C VAL A 553 0.70 41.41 96.71
N ASN A 554 1.35 41.03 97.81
CA ASN A 554 1.56 41.92 98.94
C ASN A 554 2.46 43.07 98.47
N HIS A 555 1.87 44.21 98.13
CA HIS A 555 2.57 45.47 98.06
C HIS A 555 2.96 45.87 99.48
N SER A 556 4.17 45.50 99.92
CA SER A 556 4.83 46.19 101.02
C SER A 556 5.29 47.55 100.48
N GLU A 557 4.50 48.59 100.73
CA GLU A 557 4.94 49.99 100.59
C GLU A 557 5.97 50.34 101.68
N PRO A 558 6.92 51.25 101.39
CA PRO A 558 8.21 51.40 102.07
C PRO A 558 8.16 51.96 103.50
#